data_AF-A0A835RWT9-F1
#
_entry.id   AF-A0A835RWT9-F1
#
_cell.length_a   1.000
_cell.length_b   1.000
_cell.length_c   1.000
_cell.angle_alpha   90.00
_cell.angle_beta   90.00
_cell.angle_gamma   90.00
#
_symmetry.space_group_name_H-M   'P 1'
#
loop_
_entity.id
_entity.type
_entity.pdbx_description
1 polymer ?
#
loop_
_entity_poly.entity_id
_entity_poly.type
_entity_poly.pdbx_seq_one_letter_code
_entity_poly.pdbx_strand_id
1 'polypeptide(L)'
;MRNKKIELLQLHIVPISRMTSMVSCPSLSRWTTTTHCLFDWVKSRSAKQQNPPQVNYHDIDLPFPPHVVAKTHLKGRELRCCYRASVDGFSASDFHRQCDFKGPCVVIGYTEKGFRFGAFNPEGYRSTDDYYDSFDAFLFYWKEDAGDDRQAMVVLPKIGGSGAALFDYARGGPQFGADGLLIGPPLAPVMGGFTGPDTNSGVGDLRWAKSRLGLSYARREDGKRSIFGDEPRATLVEVQVFCSPQIASLY
;
A
#
# COMPACT_ATOMS: atom_id res chain seq x y z
N MET A 1 -22.68 -53.17 18.71
CA MET A 1 -22.77 -52.17 17.62
C MET A 1 -21.54 -52.29 16.74
N ARG A 2 -21.72 -52.20 15.42
CA ARG A 2 -20.88 -52.82 14.38
C ARG A 2 -19.53 -52.14 14.18
N ASN A 3 -18.47 -52.96 14.13
CA ASN A 3 -17.13 -52.63 13.64
C ASN A 3 -17.17 -52.18 12.18
N LYS A 4 -16.59 -51.03 11.85
CA LYS A 4 -16.29 -50.63 10.47
C LYS A 4 -14.81 -50.87 10.18
N LYS A 5 -14.54 -51.83 9.30
CA LYS A 5 -13.23 -52.09 8.68
C LYS A 5 -12.85 -50.91 7.78
N ILE A 6 -11.57 -50.54 7.84
CA ILE A 6 -10.89 -49.63 6.92
C ILE A 6 -10.30 -50.51 5.81
N GLU A 7 -10.65 -50.24 4.55
CA GLU A 7 -10.16 -50.96 3.38
C GLU A 7 -9.26 -50.04 2.56
N LEU A 8 -7.98 -50.40 2.49
CA LEU A 8 -6.94 -49.77 1.67
C LEU A 8 -7.08 -50.24 0.22
N LEU A 9 -7.27 -49.33 -0.72
CA LEU A 9 -7.19 -49.60 -2.15
C LEU A 9 -5.77 -49.34 -2.66
N GLN A 10 -5.02 -50.42 -2.90
CA GLN A 10 -3.82 -50.44 -3.74
C GLN A 10 -4.21 -50.23 -5.21
N LEU A 11 -3.68 -49.18 -5.84
CA LEU A 11 -3.70 -49.04 -7.31
C LEU A 11 -2.49 -49.78 -7.89
N HIS A 12 -2.77 -50.89 -8.58
CA HIS A 12 -1.82 -51.66 -9.36
C HIS A 12 -1.53 -50.97 -10.70
N ILE A 13 -0.24 -50.79 -10.97
CA ILE A 13 0.34 -50.40 -12.26
C ILE A 13 0.29 -51.63 -13.20
N VAL A 14 -0.17 -51.44 -14.43
CA VAL A 14 -0.05 -52.42 -15.52
C VAL A 14 0.69 -51.76 -16.69
N PRO A 15 1.82 -52.31 -17.18
CA PRO A 15 2.51 -51.84 -18.38
C PRO A 15 2.23 -52.75 -19.60
N ILE A 16 2.80 -52.35 -20.76
CA ILE A 16 2.99 -53.12 -22.03
C ILE A 16 1.86 -52.83 -23.05
N SER A 17 2.09 -52.49 -24.33
CA SER A 17 3.05 -53.07 -25.28
C SER A 17 3.45 -52.16 -26.45
N ARG A 18 4.64 -52.44 -26.99
CA ARG A 18 5.14 -51.99 -28.30
C ARG A 18 4.42 -52.73 -29.43
N MET A 19 4.16 -52.04 -30.54
CA MET A 19 4.08 -52.65 -31.86
C MET A 19 4.83 -51.80 -32.89
N THR A 20 5.81 -52.43 -33.50
CA THR A 20 6.60 -51.98 -34.64
C THR A 20 5.82 -52.14 -35.94
N SER A 21 5.96 -51.18 -36.86
CA SER A 21 5.67 -51.37 -38.28
C SER A 21 6.76 -50.65 -39.09
N MET A 22 7.47 -51.43 -39.91
CA MET A 22 8.42 -50.95 -40.93
C MET A 22 7.69 -50.85 -42.26
N VAL A 23 7.79 -49.75 -43.00
CA VAL A 23 7.82 -49.77 -44.48
C VAL A 23 8.60 -48.57 -45.05
N SER A 24 9.71 -48.89 -45.72
CA SER A 24 10.31 -48.34 -46.95
C SER A 24 10.42 -46.82 -47.21
N CYS A 25 11.66 -46.36 -47.40
CA CYS A 25 12.02 -45.12 -48.10
C CYS A 25 11.91 -45.27 -49.63
N PRO A 26 11.55 -44.19 -50.33
CA PRO A 26 12.19 -43.84 -51.59
C PRO A 26 12.83 -42.44 -51.58
N SER A 27 13.68 -42.25 -52.57
CA SER A 27 14.73 -41.25 -52.73
C SER A 27 14.29 -39.79 -52.89
N LEU A 28 15.21 -38.92 -52.45
CA LEU A 28 15.38 -37.50 -52.73
C LEU A 28 14.65 -36.94 -53.99
N SER A 29 13.85 -35.90 -53.76
CA SER A 29 13.92 -34.70 -54.59
C SER A 29 13.96 -33.47 -53.68
N ARG A 30 15.00 -32.66 -53.86
CA ARG A 30 15.29 -31.47 -53.06
C ARG A 30 14.42 -30.33 -53.60
N TRP A 31 13.37 -30.00 -52.87
CA TRP A 31 12.59 -28.78 -53.09
C TRP A 31 13.05 -27.75 -52.05
N THR A 32 13.80 -26.76 -52.51
CA THR A 32 14.09 -25.54 -51.74
C THR A 32 12.82 -24.70 -51.69
N THR A 33 12.01 -24.89 -50.65
CA THR A 33 10.92 -23.99 -50.32
C THR A 33 11.41 -23.01 -49.27
N THR A 34 11.70 -21.79 -49.70
CA THR A 34 11.96 -20.64 -48.84
C THR A 34 10.73 -20.38 -47.98
N THR A 35 10.79 -20.71 -46.70
CA THR A 35 9.82 -20.25 -45.72
C THR A 35 10.06 -18.76 -45.46
N HIS A 36 9.24 -17.91 -46.08
CA HIS A 36 9.12 -16.52 -45.65
C HIS A 36 8.41 -16.48 -44.30
N CYS A 37 9.16 -16.28 -43.22
CA CYS A 37 8.61 -15.88 -41.92
C CYS A 37 7.97 -14.50 -42.06
N LEU A 38 6.63 -14.44 -42.17
CA LEU A 38 5.86 -13.20 -42.14
C LEU A 38 5.57 -12.75 -40.70
N PHE A 39 6.61 -12.60 -39.89
CA PHE A 39 6.56 -11.81 -38.65
C PHE A 39 7.95 -11.21 -38.41
N ASP A 40 8.27 -10.18 -39.20
CA ASP A 40 9.35 -9.23 -38.91
C ASP A 40 8.98 -8.37 -37.70
N TRP A 41 9.14 -8.93 -36.49
CA TRP A 41 9.08 -8.19 -35.24
C TRP A 41 10.48 -7.69 -34.84
N VAL A 42 11.19 -7.08 -35.79
CA VAL A 42 12.39 -6.30 -35.52
C VAL A 42 12.32 -5.03 -36.35
N LYS A 43 11.46 -4.10 -35.93
CA LYS A 43 11.59 -2.67 -36.22
C LYS A 43 10.67 -1.86 -35.31
N SER A 44 11.29 -0.91 -34.62
CA SER A 44 10.67 0.15 -33.81
C SER A 44 9.99 -0.28 -32.51
N ARG A 45 10.80 -0.54 -31.49
CA ARG A 45 10.50 0.01 -30.17
C ARG A 45 11.53 1.08 -29.90
N SER A 46 11.16 2.32 -30.23
CA SER A 46 11.81 3.46 -29.59
C SER A 46 11.57 3.29 -28.10
N ALA A 47 12.57 2.76 -27.40
CA ALA A 47 12.62 2.77 -25.95
C ALA A 47 12.62 4.25 -25.57
N LYS A 48 11.43 4.80 -25.30
CA LYS A 48 11.32 5.99 -24.48
C LYS A 48 12.03 5.63 -23.19
N GLN A 49 13.24 6.14 -23.06
CA GLN A 49 13.96 6.27 -21.81
C GLN A 49 13.00 7.07 -20.92
N GLN A 50 12.12 6.37 -20.19
CA GLN A 50 11.33 6.99 -19.15
C GLN A 50 12.38 7.37 -18.11
N ASN A 51 12.76 8.65 -18.11
CA ASN A 51 13.49 9.21 -16.99
C ASN A 51 12.74 8.78 -15.71
N PRO A 52 13.44 8.36 -14.64
CA PRO A 52 12.79 8.08 -13.38
C PRO A 52 11.89 9.27 -13.03
N PRO A 53 10.66 9.02 -12.52
CA PRO A 53 9.71 10.09 -12.24
C PRO A 53 10.43 11.14 -11.41
N GLN A 54 10.51 12.38 -11.93
CA GLN A 54 11.16 13.45 -11.20
C GLN A 54 10.39 13.67 -9.92
N VAL A 55 11.01 13.33 -8.79
CA VAL A 55 10.38 13.39 -7.50
C VAL A 55 10.26 14.86 -7.11
N ASN A 56 9.10 15.45 -7.38
CA ASN A 56 8.80 16.80 -6.92
C ASN A 56 8.50 16.74 -5.42
N TYR A 57 9.30 17.49 -4.66
CA TYR A 57 9.07 17.74 -3.25
C TYR A 57 8.55 19.16 -3.09
N HIS A 58 7.60 19.35 -2.17
CA HIS A 58 7.10 20.66 -1.81
C HIS A 58 8.04 21.31 -0.78
N ASP A 59 8.34 22.58 -1.00
CA ASP A 59 9.14 23.39 -0.09
C ASP A 59 8.27 23.86 1.07
N ILE A 60 8.21 23.05 2.14
CA ILE A 60 7.40 23.27 3.33
C ILE A 60 8.20 22.81 4.54
N ASP A 61 8.20 23.63 5.59
CA ASP A 61 8.81 23.27 6.87
C ASP A 61 8.16 22.02 7.46
N LEU A 62 8.95 21.25 8.21
CA LEU A 62 8.45 20.07 8.91
C LEU A 62 7.46 20.51 9.97
N PRO A 63 6.18 20.11 9.86
CA PRO A 63 5.19 20.63 10.77
C PRO A 63 5.28 19.88 12.11
N PHE A 64 6.02 18.77 12.20
CA PHE A 64 6.19 17.99 13.41
C PHE A 64 7.66 18.01 13.87
N PRO A 65 7.91 17.89 15.18
CA PRO A 65 9.27 17.94 15.69
C PRO A 65 10.07 16.67 15.31
N PRO A 66 11.37 16.77 14.99
CA PRO A 66 12.16 15.61 14.54
C PRO A 66 12.23 14.44 15.54
N HIS A 67 11.95 14.68 16.82
CA HIS A 67 11.98 13.63 17.83
C HIS A 67 10.86 12.57 17.67
N VAL A 68 9.76 12.90 16.97
CA VAL A 68 8.66 11.93 16.68
C VAL A 68 9.22 10.69 16.00
N VAL A 69 10.14 10.91 15.07
CA VAL A 69 10.75 9.86 14.25
C VAL A 69 12.12 9.44 14.76
N ALA A 70 12.56 9.90 15.93
CA ALA A 70 13.88 9.59 16.46
C ALA A 70 14.07 8.11 16.83
N LYS A 71 12.97 7.36 17.01
CA LYS A 71 12.98 5.91 17.27
C LYS A 71 12.77 5.07 16.01
N THR A 72 12.79 5.69 14.82
CA THR A 72 12.47 5.01 13.55
C THR A 72 13.65 5.06 12.58
N HIS A 73 13.51 4.41 11.41
CA HIS A 73 14.47 4.45 10.30
C HIS A 73 14.72 5.85 9.72
N LEU A 74 13.85 6.82 10.04
CA LEU A 74 13.98 8.22 9.63
C LEU A 74 14.85 9.06 10.58
N LYS A 75 15.36 8.47 11.66
CA LYS A 75 16.22 9.16 12.64
C LYS A 75 17.42 9.83 11.97
N GLY A 76 17.56 11.14 12.18
CA GLY A 76 18.71 11.92 11.70
C GLY A 76 18.74 12.14 10.18
N ARG A 77 17.66 11.80 9.47
CA ARG A 77 17.53 12.03 8.04
C ARG A 77 16.77 13.30 7.75
N GLU A 78 17.09 13.92 6.62
CA GLU A 78 16.28 15.02 6.09
C GLU A 78 14.94 14.47 5.61
N LEU A 79 13.86 15.16 5.95
CA LEU A 79 12.51 14.84 5.52
C LEU A 79 11.97 15.96 4.66
N ARG A 80 11.36 15.62 3.54
CA ARG A 80 10.72 16.57 2.62
C ARG A 80 9.29 16.16 2.35
N CYS A 81 8.43 17.15 2.16
CA CYS A 81 7.04 16.94 1.80
C CYS A 81 6.98 16.37 0.39
N CYS A 82 6.59 15.11 0.24
CA CYS A 82 6.44 14.50 -1.08
C CYS A 82 5.06 14.72 -1.66
N TYR A 83 4.01 14.81 -0.82
CA TYR A 83 2.62 14.97 -1.23
C TYR A 83 1.92 16.01 -0.37
N ARG A 84 1.12 16.86 -1.01
CA ARG A 84 0.22 17.84 -0.38
C ARG A 84 -1.12 17.84 -1.11
N ALA A 85 -2.17 17.40 -0.44
CA ALA A 85 -3.49 17.21 -1.05
C ALA A 85 -4.08 18.48 -1.69
N SER A 86 -3.83 19.66 -1.11
CA SER A 86 -4.28 20.93 -1.68
C SER A 86 -3.63 21.29 -3.03
N VAL A 87 -2.48 20.71 -3.36
CA VAL A 87 -1.73 20.99 -4.61
C VAL A 87 -1.76 19.80 -5.56
N ASP A 88 -1.54 18.60 -5.05
CA ASP A 88 -1.44 17.39 -5.86
C ASP A 88 -2.81 16.76 -6.14
N GLY A 89 -3.83 17.10 -5.35
CA GLY A 89 -5.19 16.57 -5.45
C GLY A 89 -5.56 15.65 -4.29
N PHE A 90 -6.86 15.58 -3.98
CA PHE A 90 -7.40 14.80 -2.85
C PHE A 90 -7.78 13.36 -3.21
N SER A 91 -7.58 12.91 -4.46
CA SER A 91 -7.91 11.52 -4.79
C SER A 91 -6.82 10.56 -4.28
N ALA A 92 -7.21 9.35 -3.89
CA ALA A 92 -6.24 8.31 -3.54
C ALA A 92 -5.26 8.01 -4.67
N SER A 93 -5.69 8.14 -5.93
CA SER A 93 -4.81 8.01 -7.10
C SER A 93 -3.72 9.08 -7.12
N ASP A 94 -4.03 10.33 -6.74
CA ASP A 94 -3.04 11.41 -6.67
C ASP A 94 -2.05 11.19 -5.52
N PHE A 95 -2.56 10.72 -4.39
CA PHE A 95 -1.74 10.30 -3.26
C PHE A 95 -0.73 9.22 -3.67
N HIS A 96 -1.17 8.12 -4.30
CA HIS A 96 -0.29 7.02 -4.69
C HIS A 96 0.71 7.42 -5.78
N ARG A 97 0.28 8.19 -6.78
CA ARG A 97 1.15 8.78 -7.80
C ARG A 97 2.34 9.51 -7.19
N GLN A 98 2.12 10.11 -6.02
CA GLN A 98 3.06 10.98 -5.36
C GLN A 98 3.76 10.34 -4.15
N CYS A 99 3.28 9.23 -3.59
CA CYS A 99 3.85 8.62 -2.39
C CYS A 99 4.49 7.25 -2.63
N ASP A 100 4.10 6.55 -3.70
CA ASP A 100 4.58 5.21 -3.96
C ASP A 100 6.09 5.15 -4.20
N PHE A 101 6.72 4.08 -3.70
CA PHE A 101 8.15 3.79 -3.84
C PHE A 101 9.07 4.84 -3.20
N LYS A 102 8.60 5.61 -2.21
CA LYS A 102 9.43 6.58 -1.45
C LYS A 102 9.93 6.06 -0.10
N GLY A 103 9.54 4.84 0.28
CA GLY A 103 9.93 4.21 1.55
C GLY A 103 9.18 4.73 2.77
N PRO A 104 9.76 4.62 3.98
CA PRO A 104 9.12 5.03 5.23
C PRO A 104 8.71 6.50 5.21
N CYS A 105 7.52 6.81 5.70
CA CYS A 105 6.96 8.16 5.64
C CYS A 105 6.09 8.51 6.86
N VAL A 106 5.91 9.82 7.05
CA VAL A 106 5.02 10.40 8.04
C VAL A 106 3.85 11.06 7.31
N VAL A 107 2.64 10.68 7.68
CA VAL A 107 1.39 11.29 7.20
C VAL A 107 0.91 12.29 8.25
N ILE A 108 0.54 13.50 7.82
CA ILE A 108 -0.02 14.56 8.66
C ILE A 108 -1.37 14.95 8.08
N GLY A 109 -2.40 15.00 8.93
CA GLY A 109 -3.74 15.43 8.55
C GLY A 109 -4.19 16.64 9.36
N TYR A 110 -4.84 17.58 8.68
CA TYR A 110 -5.47 18.75 9.28
C TYR A 110 -6.97 18.67 9.07
N THR A 111 -7.72 18.79 10.16
CA THR A 111 -9.19 18.78 10.12
C THR A 111 -9.75 20.19 9.99
N GLU A 112 -11.00 20.31 9.53
CA GLU A 112 -11.73 21.59 9.50
C GLU A 112 -11.89 22.24 10.89
N LYS A 113 -11.88 21.43 11.95
CA LYS A 113 -12.01 21.89 13.35
C LYS A 113 -10.70 22.42 13.94
N GLY A 114 -9.64 22.55 13.13
CA GLY A 114 -8.31 22.94 13.61
C GLY A 114 -7.56 21.82 14.35
N PHE A 115 -8.15 20.64 14.50
CA PHE A 115 -7.48 19.48 15.08
C PHE A 115 -6.46 18.91 14.10
N ARG A 116 -5.31 18.50 14.64
CA ARG A 116 -4.16 17.99 13.89
C ARG A 116 -3.77 16.61 14.40
N PHE A 117 -3.49 15.72 13.46
CA PHE A 117 -3.05 14.36 13.74
C PHE A 117 -2.00 13.90 12.74
N GLY A 118 -1.41 12.75 13.02
CA GLY A 118 -0.51 12.10 12.08
C GLY A 118 -0.32 10.62 12.36
N ALA A 119 0.46 10.01 11.49
CA ALA A 119 0.78 8.60 11.53
C ALA A 119 2.14 8.36 10.89
N PHE A 120 2.85 7.34 11.38
CA PHE A 120 4.11 6.90 10.81
C PHE A 120 3.93 5.52 10.15
N ASN A 121 4.30 5.45 8.87
CA ASN A 121 4.31 4.22 8.09
C ASN A 121 5.78 3.78 7.86
N PRO A 122 6.25 2.71 8.51
CA PRO A 122 7.61 2.18 8.32
C PRO A 122 7.85 1.51 6.95
N GLU A 123 6.81 1.00 6.28
CA GLU A 123 6.95 0.25 5.02
C GLU A 123 6.90 1.16 3.77
N GLY A 124 6.19 2.28 3.87
CA GLY A 124 5.85 3.13 2.74
C GLY A 124 4.62 2.62 1.97
N TYR A 125 4.46 3.09 0.74
CA TYR A 125 3.34 2.75 -0.15
C TYR A 125 3.85 2.23 -1.49
N ARG A 126 3.12 1.28 -2.08
CA ARG A 126 3.46 0.61 -3.35
C ARG A 126 2.21 0.23 -4.16
N SER A 127 1.00 0.59 -3.69
CA SER A 127 -0.26 0.22 -4.33
C SER A 127 -0.43 -1.29 -4.51
N THR A 128 -0.04 -2.11 -3.52
CA THR A 128 -0.05 -3.57 -3.66
C THR A 128 -1.41 -4.23 -3.46
N ASP A 129 -2.42 -3.48 -3.00
CA ASP A 129 -3.72 -4.01 -2.56
C ASP A 129 -3.61 -5.08 -1.47
N ASP A 130 -2.60 -4.94 -0.60
CA ASP A 130 -2.28 -5.90 0.46
C ASP A 130 -2.11 -5.19 1.82
N TYR A 131 -1.88 -5.97 2.87
CA TYR A 131 -1.60 -5.51 4.21
C TYR A 131 -0.21 -5.92 4.67
N TYR A 132 0.38 -5.10 5.54
CA TYR A 132 1.70 -5.34 6.10
C TYR A 132 1.64 -5.48 7.61
N ASP A 133 2.37 -6.48 8.12
CA ASP A 133 2.62 -6.61 9.55
C ASP A 133 3.71 -5.63 9.97
N SER A 134 3.47 -4.89 11.05
CA SER A 134 4.46 -3.97 11.61
C SER A 134 4.14 -3.60 13.06
N PHE A 135 5.17 -3.61 13.90
CA PHE A 135 5.11 -3.11 15.27
C PHE A 135 5.62 -1.67 15.41
N ASP A 136 6.34 -1.19 14.40
CA ASP A 136 6.95 0.14 14.39
C ASP A 136 5.99 1.22 13.87
N ALA A 137 4.85 0.82 13.31
CA ALA A 137 3.79 1.74 12.92
C ALA A 137 3.12 2.34 14.17
N PHE A 138 2.87 3.65 14.14
CA PHE A 138 2.18 4.35 15.23
C PHE A 138 1.36 5.53 14.70
N LEU A 139 0.35 5.89 15.47
CA LEU A 139 -0.42 7.11 15.27
C LEU A 139 0.01 8.16 16.28
N PHE A 140 -0.30 9.43 16.03
CA PHE A 140 -0.08 10.49 17.01
C PHE A 140 -1.03 11.67 16.78
N TYR A 141 -1.24 12.47 17.81
CA TYR A 141 -2.06 13.67 17.74
C TYR A 141 -1.55 14.76 18.68
N TRP A 142 -2.01 15.99 18.47
CA TRP A 142 -1.72 17.13 19.34
C TRP A 142 -2.89 17.39 20.29
N LYS A 143 -2.59 17.63 21.56
CA LYS A 143 -3.54 18.10 22.57
C LYS A 143 -3.94 19.53 22.25
N GLU A 144 -5.23 19.82 22.29
CA GLU A 144 -5.80 21.15 22.01
C GLU A 144 -5.36 22.21 23.04
N ASP A 145 -5.10 21.81 24.28
CA ASP A 145 -4.82 22.71 25.40
C ASP A 145 -3.33 22.99 25.65
N ALA A 146 -2.43 22.48 24.81
CA ALA A 146 -0.99 22.54 25.05
C ALA A 146 -0.34 23.64 24.20
N GLY A 147 0.10 24.71 24.86
CA GLY A 147 0.77 25.85 24.22
C GLY A 147 2.19 25.59 23.68
N ASP A 148 2.76 24.40 23.90
CA ASP A 148 4.02 23.95 23.29
C ASP A 148 3.79 22.65 22.51
N ASP A 149 4.01 22.69 21.20
CA ASP A 149 3.87 21.58 20.25
C ASP A 149 4.64 20.32 20.65
N ARG A 150 5.75 20.45 21.39
CA ARG A 150 6.58 19.31 21.81
C ARG A 150 5.94 18.52 22.94
N GLN A 151 5.28 19.20 23.87
CA GLN A 151 4.63 18.60 25.04
C GLN A 151 3.16 18.28 24.76
N ALA A 152 2.60 18.88 23.70
CA ALA A 152 1.26 18.63 23.20
C ALA A 152 1.08 17.27 22.53
N MET A 153 2.15 16.68 21.98
CA MET A 153 2.00 15.53 21.09
C MET A 153 1.97 14.19 21.86
N VAL A 154 0.94 13.38 21.59
CA VAL A 154 0.75 12.04 22.16
C VAL A 154 0.91 10.98 21.08
N VAL A 155 1.76 9.99 21.33
CA VAL A 155 1.99 8.85 20.43
C VAL A 155 1.13 7.66 20.87
N LEU A 156 0.44 7.06 19.91
CA LEU A 156 -0.41 5.89 20.05
C LEU A 156 0.25 4.71 19.31
N PRO A 157 1.05 3.89 20.02
CA PRO A 157 1.74 2.75 19.39
C PRO A 157 0.76 1.66 18.95
N LYS A 158 1.23 0.76 18.07
CA LYS A 158 0.58 -0.52 17.82
C LYS A 158 0.59 -1.36 19.10
N ILE A 159 -0.57 -1.82 19.58
CA ILE A 159 -0.69 -2.55 20.86
C ILE A 159 -1.36 -3.93 20.77
N GLY A 160 -1.90 -4.31 19.61
CA GLY A 160 -2.60 -5.59 19.48
C GLY A 160 -3.35 -5.75 18.17
N GLY A 161 -4.35 -6.63 18.14
CA GLY A 161 -5.08 -6.99 16.92
C GLY A 161 -4.32 -7.99 16.05
N SER A 162 -4.74 -8.16 14.79
CA SER A 162 -3.95 -8.89 13.80
C SER A 162 -2.60 -8.17 13.56
N GLY A 163 -1.61 -8.92 13.05
CA GLY A 163 -0.33 -8.34 12.63
C GLY A 163 -0.52 -7.17 11.65
N ALA A 164 -1.56 -7.24 10.80
CA ALA A 164 -1.96 -6.22 9.83
C ALA A 164 -2.06 -4.79 10.45
N ALA A 165 -0.95 -4.08 10.42
CA ALA A 165 -0.79 -2.74 10.97
C ALA A 165 -1.06 -1.67 9.93
N LEU A 166 -0.86 -2.01 8.66
CA LEU A 166 -0.92 -1.11 7.51
C LEU A 166 -1.68 -1.82 6.39
N PHE A 167 -2.46 -1.06 5.63
CA PHE A 167 -3.12 -1.53 4.42
C PHE A 167 -2.76 -0.57 3.28
N ASP A 168 -2.28 -1.12 2.18
CA ASP A 168 -1.79 -0.39 1.00
C ASP A 168 -2.70 -0.66 -0.20
N TYR A 169 -3.90 -0.09 -0.14
CA TYR A 169 -4.90 -0.23 -1.20
C TYR A 169 -4.67 0.81 -2.28
N ALA A 170 -4.46 0.40 -3.53
CA ALA A 170 -4.18 1.29 -4.67
C ALA A 170 -5.28 2.34 -4.92
N ARG A 171 -6.50 2.06 -4.44
CA ARG A 171 -7.67 2.95 -4.56
C ARG A 171 -8.07 3.62 -3.24
N GLY A 172 -7.34 3.38 -2.16
CA GLY A 172 -7.54 4.02 -0.86
C GLY A 172 -6.40 4.97 -0.55
N GLY A 173 -6.62 5.92 0.35
CA GLY A 173 -5.51 6.67 0.94
C GLY A 173 -4.83 5.88 2.06
N PRO A 174 -4.03 6.57 2.89
CA PRO A 174 -3.36 5.99 4.06
C PRO A 174 -4.31 5.22 4.98
N GLN A 175 -4.03 3.93 5.23
CA GLN A 175 -4.78 3.11 6.17
C GLN A 175 -3.88 2.41 7.19
N PHE A 176 -4.18 2.66 8.46
CA PHE A 176 -3.49 2.12 9.63
C PHE A 176 -4.44 1.22 10.40
N GLY A 177 -4.18 -0.09 10.32
CA GLY A 177 -5.01 -1.14 10.90
C GLY A 177 -6.35 -1.28 10.17
N ALA A 178 -7.15 -2.26 10.59
CA ALA A 178 -8.47 -2.49 9.97
C ALA A 178 -9.43 -1.32 10.22
N ASP A 179 -9.26 -0.65 11.36
CA ASP A 179 -10.17 0.41 11.85
C ASP A 179 -9.44 1.51 12.63
N GLY A 180 -8.09 1.51 12.62
CA GLY A 180 -7.29 2.42 13.42
C GLY A 180 -7.43 3.86 12.95
N LEU A 181 -6.93 4.12 11.75
CA LEU A 181 -7.07 5.39 11.03
C LEU A 181 -7.15 5.09 9.53
N LEU A 182 -8.23 5.53 8.89
CA LEU A 182 -8.49 5.36 7.46
C LEU A 182 -8.69 6.76 6.87
N ILE A 183 -7.79 7.19 5.98
CA ILE A 183 -7.90 8.47 5.28
C ILE A 183 -8.28 8.17 3.83
N GLY A 184 -9.43 8.69 3.38
CA GLY A 184 -9.97 8.40 2.05
C GLY A 184 -10.00 6.90 1.72
N PRO A 185 -10.69 6.06 2.51
CA PRO A 185 -10.77 4.63 2.21
C PRO A 185 -11.46 4.39 0.85
N PRO A 186 -11.19 3.25 0.19
CA PRO A 186 -11.80 2.94 -1.09
C PRO A 186 -13.32 2.85 -0.97
N LEU A 187 -14.04 3.33 -1.99
CA LEU A 187 -15.52 3.34 -1.98
C LEU A 187 -16.13 1.95 -2.19
N ALA A 188 -15.34 1.00 -2.70
CA ALA A 188 -15.72 -0.39 -2.87
C ALA A 188 -14.86 -1.30 -1.97
N PRO A 189 -15.42 -2.38 -1.38
CA PRO A 189 -14.62 -3.36 -0.63
C PRO A 189 -13.59 -4.02 -1.54
N VAL A 190 -12.31 -4.04 -1.12
CA VAL A 190 -11.21 -4.66 -1.88
C VAL A 190 -11.16 -6.19 -1.67
N MET A 191 -12.28 -6.81 -1.28
CA MET A 191 -12.33 -8.24 -0.94
C MET A 191 -12.51 -9.11 -2.19
N GLY A 192 -11.40 -9.53 -2.81
CA GLY A 192 -11.30 -10.74 -3.64
C GLY A 192 -12.22 -10.85 -4.86
N GLY A 193 -12.91 -9.77 -5.25
CA GLY A 193 -13.70 -9.74 -6.47
C GLY A 193 -12.79 -9.49 -7.66
N PHE A 194 -12.94 -10.31 -8.72
CA PHE A 194 -12.40 -10.05 -10.05
C PHE A 194 -13.04 -8.76 -10.57
N THR A 195 -12.51 -7.62 -10.12
CA THR A 195 -12.91 -6.30 -10.56
C THR A 195 -12.36 -6.18 -11.97
N GLY A 196 -13.24 -6.41 -12.95
CA GLY A 196 -12.90 -6.29 -14.36
C GLY A 196 -12.28 -4.92 -14.66
N PRO A 197 -11.57 -4.81 -15.79
CA PRO A 197 -10.74 -3.65 -16.15
C PRO A 197 -11.49 -2.30 -16.14
N ASP A 198 -12.82 -2.34 -16.14
CA ASP A 198 -13.69 -1.17 -16.31
C ASP A 198 -14.51 -0.84 -15.05
N THR A 199 -14.30 -1.54 -13.93
CA THR A 199 -15.01 -1.17 -12.70
C THR A 199 -14.44 0.14 -12.19
N ASN A 200 -15.23 1.20 -12.36
CA ASN A 200 -15.08 2.52 -11.76
C ASN A 200 -15.31 2.46 -10.23
N SER A 201 -14.75 1.43 -9.59
CA SER A 201 -14.72 1.18 -8.16
C SER A 201 -14.09 2.40 -7.53
N GLY A 202 -14.93 3.19 -6.87
CA GLY A 202 -14.65 4.59 -6.59
C GLY A 202 -13.36 4.78 -5.81
N VAL A 203 -12.49 5.61 -6.38
CA VAL A 203 -11.25 6.06 -5.76
C VAL A 203 -11.60 6.80 -4.47
N GLY A 204 -10.88 6.51 -3.39
CA GLY A 204 -11.06 7.18 -2.11
C GLY A 204 -10.79 8.69 -2.21
N ASP A 205 -11.56 9.47 -1.43
CA ASP A 205 -11.37 10.92 -1.30
C ASP A 205 -10.73 11.24 0.06
N LEU A 206 -9.52 11.81 0.04
CA LEU A 206 -8.75 12.16 1.22
C LEU A 206 -9.31 13.40 1.96
N ARG A 207 -10.41 14.01 1.50
CA ARG A 207 -11.14 15.06 2.25
C ARG A 207 -11.83 14.57 3.52
N TRP A 208 -11.83 13.27 3.79
CA TRP A 208 -12.39 12.76 5.04
C TRP A 208 -11.60 11.56 5.54
N ALA A 209 -11.67 11.37 6.84
CA ALA A 209 -11.06 10.23 7.51
C ALA A 209 -11.99 9.63 8.55
N LYS A 210 -11.74 8.36 8.88
CA LYS A 210 -12.44 7.60 9.92
C LYS A 210 -11.41 7.01 10.86
N SER A 211 -11.68 7.03 12.15
CA SER A 211 -10.85 6.40 13.16
C SER A 211 -11.70 5.76 14.23
N ARG A 212 -11.37 4.51 14.57
CA ARG A 212 -11.91 3.83 15.74
C ARG A 212 -10.82 3.28 16.65
N LEU A 213 -9.53 3.56 16.36
CA LEU A 213 -8.26 3.07 16.97
C LEU A 213 -8.16 1.53 17.07
N GLY A 214 -9.26 0.90 17.46
CA GLY A 214 -9.57 -0.49 17.36
C GLY A 214 -8.85 -1.28 18.43
N LEU A 215 -8.51 -2.51 18.06
CA LEU A 215 -7.55 -3.33 18.79
C LEU A 215 -6.12 -3.12 18.27
N SER A 216 -5.98 -2.47 17.10
CA SER A 216 -4.69 -2.28 16.44
C SER A 216 -3.82 -1.28 17.20
N TYR A 217 -4.34 -0.08 17.48
CA TYR A 217 -3.56 1.02 18.04
C TYR A 217 -4.04 1.42 19.44
N ALA A 218 -3.13 2.01 20.23
CA ALA A 218 -3.42 2.48 21.57
C ALA A 218 -4.57 3.50 21.56
N ARG A 219 -5.37 3.48 22.64
CA ARG A 219 -6.39 4.50 22.86
C ARG A 219 -5.74 5.80 23.29
N ARG A 220 -6.45 6.90 23.05
CA ARG A 220 -6.09 8.21 23.59
C ARG A 220 -6.04 8.17 25.13
N GLU A 221 -5.25 9.07 25.70
CA GLU A 221 -5.09 9.20 27.16
C GLU A 221 -6.41 9.56 27.86
N ASP A 222 -7.31 10.24 27.15
CA ASP A 222 -8.68 10.58 27.60
C ASP A 222 -9.66 9.38 27.54
N GLY A 223 -9.20 8.20 27.14
CA GLY A 223 -10.00 6.99 27.01
C GLY A 223 -10.87 6.94 25.75
N LYS A 224 -10.84 7.97 24.89
CA LYS A 224 -11.62 8.02 23.66
C LYS A 224 -11.12 7.01 22.64
N ARG A 225 -12.05 6.53 21.83
CA ARG A 225 -11.82 5.44 20.86
C ARG A 225 -11.45 5.95 19.47
N SER A 226 -11.58 7.23 19.16
CA SER A 226 -11.19 7.79 17.87
C SER A 226 -9.99 8.71 18.06
N ILE A 227 -9.09 8.77 17.08
CA ILE A 227 -8.03 9.78 17.10
C ILE A 227 -8.61 11.19 17.08
N PHE A 228 -9.79 11.38 16.50
CA PHE A 228 -10.52 12.66 16.44
C PHE A 228 -11.31 12.98 17.71
N GLY A 229 -11.15 12.18 18.77
CA GLY A 229 -11.85 12.37 20.03
C GLY A 229 -13.20 11.66 20.04
N ASP A 230 -14.29 12.41 20.20
CA ASP A 230 -15.64 11.85 20.38
C ASP A 230 -16.24 11.37 19.05
N GLU A 231 -15.86 12.01 17.95
CA GLU A 231 -16.34 11.67 16.63
C GLU A 231 -15.48 10.58 15.98
N PRO A 232 -16.08 9.55 15.36
CA PRO A 232 -15.34 8.51 14.65
C PRO A 232 -14.91 8.94 13.25
N ARG A 233 -15.31 10.14 12.79
CA ARG A 233 -15.05 10.68 11.45
C ARG A 233 -14.67 12.14 11.55
N ALA A 234 -13.85 12.61 10.62
CA ALA A 234 -13.48 14.01 10.49
C ALA A 234 -13.36 14.40 9.02
N THR A 235 -13.74 15.63 8.68
CA THR A 235 -13.44 16.26 7.40
C THR A 235 -12.04 16.86 7.46
N LEU A 236 -11.25 16.62 6.42
CA LEU A 236 -9.87 17.05 6.29
C LEU A 236 -9.76 18.19 5.28
N VAL A 237 -9.06 19.24 5.69
CA VAL A 237 -8.70 20.37 4.82
C VAL A 237 -7.38 20.14 4.10
N GLU A 238 -6.51 19.31 4.66
CA GLU A 238 -5.18 19.07 4.12
C GLU A 238 -4.63 17.72 4.60
N VAL A 239 -3.92 17.05 3.69
CA VAL A 239 -3.13 15.84 3.98
C VAL A 239 -1.75 16.03 3.39
N GLN A 240 -0.73 15.87 4.22
CA GLN A 240 0.67 16.02 3.84
C GLN A 240 1.43 14.73 4.14
N VAL A 241 2.38 14.38 3.29
CA VAL A 241 3.23 13.19 3.49
C VAL A 241 4.68 13.61 3.38
N PHE A 242 5.48 13.20 4.36
CA PHE A 242 6.90 13.50 4.46
C PHE A 242 7.70 12.21 4.41
N CYS A 243 8.69 12.15 3.52
CA CYS A 243 9.61 11.02 3.40
C CYS A 243 11.05 11.53 3.29
N SER A 244 12.02 10.62 3.42
CA SER A 244 13.44 10.94 3.23
C SER A 244 13.83 10.80 1.76
N PRO A 245 14.26 11.87 1.07
CA PRO A 245 14.72 11.77 -0.32
C PRO A 245 15.90 10.80 -0.48
N GLN A 246 16.77 10.71 0.53
CA GLN A 246 17.90 9.79 0.54
C GLN A 246 17.49 8.32 0.59
N ILE A 247 16.35 7.99 1.22
CA ILE A 247 15.80 6.63 1.19
C ILE A 247 15.04 6.41 -0.12
N ALA A 248 14.25 7.40 -0.56
CA ALA A 248 13.48 7.30 -1.79
C ALA A 248 14.36 7.03 -3.02
N SER A 249 15.59 7.54 -3.06
CA SER A 249 16.55 7.27 -4.16
C SER A 249 17.10 5.84 -4.20
N LEU A 250 16.81 5.01 -3.20
CA LEU A 250 17.25 3.61 -3.15
C LEU A 250 16.24 2.65 -3.80
N TYR A 251 15.04 3.14 -4.14
CA TYR A 251 13.98 2.41 -4.83
C TYR A 251 14.00 2.73 -6.32
#